data_AF-A0A940TWK3-F1
#
_entry.id   AF-A0A940TWK3-F1
#
_cell.length_a   1.000
_cell.length_b   1.000
_cell.length_c   1.000
_cell.angle_alpha   90.00
_cell.angle_beta   90.00
_cell.angle_gamma   90.00
#
_symmetry.space_group_name_H-M   'P 1'
#
loop_
_entity.id
_entity.type
_entity.pdbx_description
1 polymer ?
#
loop_
_entity_poly.entity_id
_entity_poly.type
_entity_poly.pdbx_seq_one_letter_code
_entity_poly.pdbx_strand_id
1 'polypeptide(L)'
;IRPQAAAGVASNQIAYNILAVQLEDPAALESMAATIQSQVENTEVVDVVTAYEATPGYAAQQNTLNTQRGFTLLIGILVIGGFFQIQILQKIPNIGMLKAIGTGNRTVGSAVVLQILAVTVFGVLLGALGTFGLSLGLPEGIPIQFTGQAATMAILSLVLIGPIGGLVSVWLAVKAEPLMALGLSS
;
A
#
# COMPACT_ATOMS: atom_id res chain seq x y z
N ILE A 1 12.06 7.44 -34.01
CA ILE A 1 13.08 8.26 -34.68
C ILE A 1 13.62 9.21 -33.62
N ARG A 2 14.85 9.00 -33.14
CA ARG A 2 15.45 9.79 -32.05
C ARG A 2 15.97 11.11 -32.65
N PRO A 3 15.64 12.29 -32.10
CA PRO A 3 16.21 13.53 -32.60
C PRO A 3 17.70 13.59 -32.26
N GLN A 4 18.56 13.64 -33.29
CA GLN A 4 19.97 13.96 -33.16
C GLN A 4 20.12 15.47 -32.99
N ALA A 5 20.92 15.90 -32.02
CA ALA A 5 21.32 17.30 -31.88
C ALA A 5 22.28 17.66 -33.03
N ALA A 6 21.83 18.50 -33.95
CA ALA A 6 22.68 19.08 -34.97
C ALA A 6 23.58 20.15 -34.33
N ALA A 7 24.89 20.01 -34.51
CA ALA A 7 25.89 20.97 -34.09
C ALA A 7 25.76 22.25 -34.93
N GLY A 8 25.01 23.22 -34.43
CA GLY A 8 25.00 24.61 -34.86
C GLY A 8 25.16 25.51 -33.64
N VAL A 9 26.38 25.98 -33.42
CA VAL A 9 26.72 26.91 -32.32
C VAL A 9 26.13 28.27 -32.66
N ALA A 10 24.88 28.50 -32.24
CA ALA A 10 24.29 29.83 -32.14
C ALA A 10 24.63 30.41 -30.77
N SER A 11 25.26 31.58 -30.76
CA SER A 11 25.80 32.34 -29.63
C SER A 11 24.73 32.96 -28.71
N ASN A 12 23.68 32.20 -28.39
CA ASN A 12 22.69 32.52 -27.36
C ASN A 12 22.22 31.27 -26.62
N GLN A 13 23.11 30.28 -26.45
CA GLN A 13 22.81 29.07 -25.69
C GLN A 13 22.54 29.47 -24.24
N ILE A 14 21.26 29.49 -23.90
CA ILE A 14 20.77 29.57 -22.52
C ILE A 14 21.55 28.50 -21.74
N ALA A 15 22.49 28.93 -20.90
CA ALA A 15 23.37 28.04 -20.15
C ALA A 15 22.62 27.26 -19.04
N TYR A 16 21.40 27.71 -18.72
CA TYR A 16 20.57 27.16 -17.66
C TYR A 16 19.13 26.99 -18.15
N ASN A 17 18.73 25.73 -18.40
CA ASN A 17 17.37 25.41 -18.85
C ASN A 17 16.34 25.36 -17.70
N ILE A 18 16.81 25.47 -16.44
CA ILE A 18 15.96 25.40 -15.24
C ILE A 18 16.51 26.39 -14.21
N LEU A 19 15.62 27.21 -13.64
CA LEU A 19 15.90 28.14 -12.55
C LEU A 19 14.91 27.85 -11.42
N ALA A 20 15.41 27.60 -10.22
CA ALA A 20 14.58 27.42 -9.03
C ALA A 20 14.49 28.74 -8.26
N VAL A 21 13.27 29.20 -7.96
CA VAL A 21 13.00 30.41 -7.19
C VAL A 21 12.26 30.02 -5.92
N GLN A 22 12.83 30.34 -4.76
CA GLN A 22 12.21 30.12 -3.47
C GLN A 22 11.51 31.40 -3.00
N LEU A 23 10.23 31.31 -2.70
CA LEU A 23 9.41 32.40 -2.19
C LEU A 23 9.53 32.51 -0.67
N GLU A 24 9.60 33.74 -0.15
CA GLU A 24 9.47 34.02 1.30
C GLU A 24 8.03 33.84 1.77
N ASP A 25 7.05 34.20 0.92
CA ASP A 25 5.62 33.97 1.17
C ASP A 25 5.05 32.91 0.20
N PRO A 26 4.68 31.71 0.68
CA PRO A 26 4.10 30.65 -0.15
C PRO A 26 2.77 31.04 -0.82
N ALA A 27 2.04 32.02 -0.27
CA ALA A 27 0.75 32.44 -0.83
C ALA A 27 0.89 33.28 -2.11
N ALA A 28 2.09 33.79 -2.40
CA ALA A 28 2.36 34.65 -3.55
C ALA A 28 2.75 33.86 -4.83
N LEU A 29 2.60 32.54 -4.85
CA LEU A 29 3.01 31.67 -5.97
C LEU A 29 2.45 32.12 -7.33
N GLU A 30 1.14 32.34 -7.42
CA GLU A 30 0.49 32.72 -8.69
C GLU A 30 0.91 34.14 -9.13
N SER A 31 0.98 35.08 -8.19
CA SER A 31 1.38 36.47 -8.48
C SER A 31 2.84 36.55 -8.92
N MET A 32 3.72 35.78 -8.29
CA MET A 32 5.13 35.74 -8.67
C MET A 32 5.32 35.03 -10.01
N ALA A 33 4.60 33.93 -10.26
CA ALA A 33 4.65 33.23 -11.54
C ALA A 33 4.24 34.16 -12.69
N ALA A 34 3.15 34.92 -12.52
CA ALA A 34 2.72 35.92 -13.49
C ALA A 34 3.76 37.05 -13.69
N THR A 35 4.39 37.51 -12.61
CA THR A 35 5.43 38.54 -12.68
C THR A 35 6.64 38.05 -13.48
N ILE A 36 7.12 36.83 -13.20
CA ILE A 36 8.28 36.24 -13.89
C ILE A 36 7.97 36.03 -15.38
N GLN A 37 6.80 35.49 -15.72
CA GLN A 37 6.40 35.29 -17.13
C GLN A 37 6.25 36.62 -17.88
N SER A 38 5.88 37.70 -17.19
CA SER A 38 5.79 39.04 -17.81
C SER A 38 7.15 39.71 -18.03
N GLN A 39 8.17 39.35 -17.25
CA GLN A 39 9.49 39.96 -17.30
C GLN A 39 10.50 39.14 -18.11
N VAL A 40 10.26 37.84 -18.29
CA VAL A 40 11.16 36.93 -19.00
C VAL A 40 10.41 36.24 -20.13
N GLU A 41 10.70 36.63 -21.37
CA GLU A 41 10.14 36.00 -22.57
C GLU A 41 10.61 34.53 -22.70
N ASN A 42 9.77 33.67 -23.27
CA ASN A 42 10.03 32.23 -23.48
C ASN A 42 10.31 31.43 -22.19
N THR A 43 9.65 31.75 -21.07
CA THR A 43 9.78 31.00 -19.81
C THR A 43 8.45 30.42 -19.36
N GLU A 44 8.45 29.15 -18.97
CA GLU A 44 7.31 28.49 -18.31
C GLU A 44 7.60 28.40 -16.81
N VAL A 45 6.72 28.97 -16.00
CA VAL A 45 6.84 28.93 -14.54
C VAL A 45 5.82 27.93 -14.00
N VAL A 46 6.32 26.88 -13.36
CA VAL A 46 5.52 25.82 -12.74
C VAL A 46 5.89 25.68 -11.27
N ASP A 47 4.97 25.15 -10.48
CA ASP A 47 5.28 24.77 -9.11
C ASP A 47 6.19 23.52 -9.07
N VAL A 48 6.76 23.25 -7.90
CA VAL A 48 7.71 22.15 -7.71
C VAL A 48 7.06 20.79 -7.96
N VAL A 49 5.78 20.61 -7.62
CA VAL A 49 5.04 19.35 -7.83
C VAL A 49 4.88 19.09 -9.32
N THR A 50 4.35 20.07 -10.05
CA THR A 50 4.19 19.98 -11.49
C THR A 50 5.54 19.76 -12.20
N ALA A 51 6.62 20.39 -11.72
CA ALA A 51 7.96 20.24 -12.29
C ALA A 51 8.49 18.79 -12.23
N TYR A 52 8.41 18.12 -11.07
CA TYR A 52 8.89 16.73 -11.00
C TYR A 52 7.91 15.74 -11.65
N GLU A 53 6.60 16.01 -11.63
CA GLU A 53 5.62 15.15 -12.30
C GLU A 53 5.75 15.17 -13.82
N ALA A 54 6.13 16.32 -14.38
CA ALA A 54 6.42 16.48 -15.80
C ALA A 54 7.77 15.88 -16.23
N THR A 55 8.61 15.44 -15.29
CA THR A 55 9.91 14.85 -15.62
C THR A 55 9.72 13.54 -16.39
N PRO A 56 10.34 13.39 -17.58
CA PRO A 56 10.21 12.18 -18.38
C PRO A 56 10.54 10.92 -17.59
N GLY A 57 9.56 10.01 -17.48
CA GLY A 57 9.71 8.74 -16.78
C GLY A 57 9.13 8.69 -15.36
N TYR A 58 8.83 9.83 -14.72
CA TYR A 58 8.27 9.85 -13.35
C TYR A 58 6.95 9.07 -13.26
N ALA A 59 5.97 9.40 -14.11
CA ALA A 59 4.66 8.73 -14.12
C ALA A 59 4.78 7.21 -14.41
N ALA A 60 5.68 6.81 -15.33
CA ALA A 60 5.90 5.41 -15.65
C ALA A 60 6.50 4.63 -14.47
N GLN A 61 7.46 5.24 -13.76
CA GLN A 61 8.07 4.68 -12.55
C GLN A 61 7.03 4.56 -11.44
N GLN A 62 6.25 5.61 -11.20
CA GLN A 62 5.22 5.61 -10.16
C GLN A 62 4.12 4.58 -10.43
N ASN A 63 3.71 4.41 -11.70
CA ASN A 63 2.76 3.38 -12.11
C ASN A 63 3.30 1.97 -11.86
N THR A 64 4.58 1.74 -12.18
CA THR A 64 5.23 0.44 -11.92
C THR A 64 5.26 0.13 -10.42
N LEU A 65 5.67 1.09 -9.58
CA LEU A 65 5.70 0.94 -8.13
C LEU A 65 4.31 0.71 -7.53
N ASN A 66 3.30 1.46 -8.00
CA ASN A 66 1.92 1.30 -7.55
C ASN A 66 1.35 -0.07 -7.95
N THR A 67 1.70 -0.55 -9.14
CA THR A 67 1.31 -1.89 -9.60
C THR A 67 1.92 -2.97 -8.72
N GLN A 68 3.23 -2.88 -8.42
CA GLN A 68 3.90 -3.81 -7.52
C GLN A 68 3.26 -3.80 -6.12
N ARG A 69 3.00 -2.63 -5.54
CA ARG A 69 2.29 -2.50 -4.25
C ARG A 69 0.93 -3.17 -4.30
N GLY A 70 0.15 -2.92 -5.36
CA GLY A 70 -1.17 -3.53 -5.55
C GLY A 70 -1.11 -5.06 -5.61
N PHE A 71 -0.16 -5.62 -6.38
CA PHE A 71 0.04 -7.07 -6.45
C PHE A 71 0.47 -7.68 -5.12
N THR A 72 1.35 -7.02 -4.36
CA THR A 72 1.74 -7.49 -3.03
C THR A 72 0.54 -7.57 -2.08
N LEU A 73 -0.33 -6.55 -2.10
CA LEU A 73 -1.57 -6.57 -1.29
C LEU A 73 -2.52 -7.68 -1.76
N LEU A 74 -2.71 -7.84 -3.06
CA LEU A 74 -3.56 -8.88 -3.64
C LEU A 74 -3.08 -10.29 -3.27
N ILE A 75 -1.78 -10.55 -3.39
CA ILE A 75 -1.17 -11.83 -2.97
C ILE A 75 -1.36 -12.02 -1.47
N GLY A 76 -1.20 -10.96 -0.66
CA GLY A 76 -1.49 -10.98 0.77
C GLY A 76 -2.91 -11.46 1.09
N ILE A 77 -3.93 -10.95 0.39
CA ILE A 77 -5.33 -11.35 0.55
C ILE A 77 -5.52 -12.84 0.25
N LEU A 78 -4.97 -13.32 -0.86
CA LEU A 78 -5.09 -14.71 -1.28
C LEU A 78 -4.41 -15.66 -0.29
N VAL A 79 -3.18 -15.35 0.11
CA VAL A 79 -2.37 -16.23 0.99
C VAL A 79 -2.96 -16.24 2.40
N ILE A 80 -3.25 -15.08 2.98
CA ILE A 80 -3.82 -14.99 4.33
C ILE A 80 -5.22 -15.60 4.37
N GLY A 81 -6.06 -15.33 3.36
CA GLY A 81 -7.39 -15.92 3.24
C GLY A 81 -7.35 -17.44 3.11
N GLY A 82 -6.50 -17.95 2.21
CA GLY A 82 -6.30 -19.40 2.03
C GLY A 82 -5.78 -20.08 3.30
N PHE A 83 -4.86 -19.44 4.02
CA PHE A 83 -4.35 -19.96 5.29
C PHE A 83 -5.46 -20.10 6.34
N PHE A 84 -6.25 -19.04 6.55
CA PHE A 84 -7.37 -19.11 7.51
C PHE A 84 -8.47 -20.07 7.06
N GLN A 85 -8.69 -20.20 5.75
CA GLN A 85 -9.63 -21.19 5.21
C GLN A 85 -9.21 -22.61 5.60
N ILE A 86 -7.94 -22.98 5.36
CA ILE A 86 -7.42 -24.31 5.73
C ILE A 86 -7.48 -24.52 7.25
N GLN A 87 -7.07 -23.51 8.03
CA GLN A 87 -7.12 -23.56 9.50
C GLN A 87 -8.55 -23.80 10.02
N ILE A 88 -9.56 -23.16 9.41
CA ILE A 88 -10.95 -23.37 9.80
C ILE A 88 -11.44 -24.76 9.38
N LEU A 89 -11.12 -25.22 8.17
CA LEU A 89 -11.50 -26.56 7.71
C LEU A 89 -11.03 -27.65 8.70
N GLN A 90 -9.81 -27.53 9.22
CA GLN A 90 -9.26 -28.44 10.24
C GLN A 90 -9.98 -28.34 11.60
N LYS A 91 -10.58 -27.18 11.92
CA LYS A 91 -11.29 -26.92 13.18
C LYS A 91 -12.80 -27.17 13.09
N ILE A 92 -13.36 -27.46 11.91
CA ILE A 92 -14.80 -27.70 11.73
C ILE A 92 -15.36 -28.74 12.71
N PRO A 93 -14.75 -29.92 12.93
CA PRO A 93 -15.29 -30.91 13.88
C PRO A 93 -15.39 -30.36 15.30
N ASN A 94 -14.37 -29.61 15.74
CA ASN A 94 -14.34 -28.99 17.06
C ASN A 94 -15.40 -27.88 17.19
N ILE A 95 -15.60 -27.07 16.14
CA ILE A 95 -16.64 -26.04 16.11
C ILE A 95 -18.03 -26.69 16.11
N GLY A 96 -18.22 -27.80 15.38
CA GLY A 96 -19.46 -28.57 15.39
C GLY A 96 -19.81 -29.12 16.77
N MET A 97 -18.83 -29.64 17.51
CA MET A 97 -18.99 -30.06 18.91
C MET A 97 -19.38 -28.87 19.82
N LEU A 98 -18.70 -27.73 19.71
CA LEU A 98 -19.04 -26.53 20.49
C LEU A 98 -20.47 -26.05 20.22
N LYS A 99 -20.92 -26.13 18.97
CA LYS A 99 -22.30 -25.82 18.57
C LYS A 99 -23.30 -26.86 19.09
N ALA A 100 -22.93 -28.14 19.16
CA ALA A 100 -23.75 -29.20 19.76
C ALA A 100 -24.03 -28.95 21.24
N ILE A 101 -23.06 -28.37 21.96
CA ILE A 101 -23.17 -28.01 23.39
C ILE A 101 -23.92 -26.67 23.59
N GLY A 102 -24.31 -25.98 22.50
CA GLY A 102 -25.17 -24.79 22.55
C GLY A 102 -24.49 -23.46 22.20
N THR A 103 -23.26 -23.48 21.67
CA THR A 103 -22.60 -22.25 21.22
C THR A 103 -23.32 -21.64 20.01
N GLY A 104 -23.73 -20.38 20.11
CA GLY A 104 -24.41 -19.69 19.01
C GLY A 104 -23.48 -19.32 17.85
N ASN A 105 -24.04 -19.26 16.63
CA ASN A 105 -23.31 -18.87 15.40
C ASN A 105 -22.61 -17.51 15.50
N ARG A 106 -23.21 -16.54 16.20
CA ARG A 106 -22.62 -15.20 16.40
C ARG A 106 -21.32 -15.27 17.18
N THR A 107 -21.29 -16.07 18.25
CA THR A 107 -20.10 -16.27 19.09
C THR A 107 -18.97 -16.93 18.32
N VAL A 108 -19.28 -17.96 17.53
CA VAL A 108 -18.28 -18.63 16.65
C VAL A 108 -17.73 -17.64 15.62
N GLY A 109 -18.60 -16.90 14.93
CA GLY A 109 -18.19 -15.92 13.94
C GLY A 109 -17.31 -14.82 14.53
N SER A 110 -17.70 -14.23 15.67
CA SER A 110 -16.90 -13.20 16.33
C SER A 110 -15.56 -13.73 16.83
N ALA A 111 -15.51 -14.96 17.34
CA ALA A 111 -14.26 -15.58 17.79
C ALA A 111 -13.29 -15.78 16.62
N VAL A 112 -13.78 -16.24 15.46
CA VAL A 112 -12.95 -16.41 14.26
C VAL A 112 -12.45 -15.07 13.74
N VAL A 113 -13.31 -14.05 13.67
CA VAL A 113 -12.91 -12.69 13.26
C VAL A 113 -11.86 -12.11 14.20
N LEU A 114 -12.04 -12.26 15.51
CA LEU A 114 -11.10 -11.77 16.52
C LEU A 114 -9.77 -12.52 16.45
N GLN A 115 -9.78 -13.84 16.22
CA GLN A 115 -8.58 -14.63 15.97
C GLN A 115 -7.83 -14.14 14.72
N ILE A 116 -8.55 -13.93 13.60
CA ILE A 116 -7.98 -13.41 12.36
C ILE A 116 -7.31 -12.06 12.61
N LEU A 117 -8.04 -11.12 13.22
CA LEU A 117 -7.52 -9.79 13.55
C LEU A 117 -6.29 -9.85 14.45
N ALA A 118 -6.32 -10.64 15.53
CA ALA A 118 -5.21 -10.76 16.46
C ALA A 118 -3.94 -11.30 15.78
N VAL A 119 -4.08 -12.36 14.98
CA VAL A 119 -2.97 -12.97 14.24
C VAL A 119 -2.44 -12.01 13.16
N THR A 120 -3.33 -11.33 12.44
CA THR A 120 -2.92 -10.36 11.41
C THR A 120 -2.21 -9.15 12.03
N VAL A 121 -2.74 -8.56 13.10
CA VAL A 121 -2.10 -7.44 13.81
C VAL A 121 -0.72 -7.85 14.33
N PHE A 122 -0.61 -9.04 14.91
CA PHE A 122 0.68 -9.56 15.37
C PHE A 122 1.67 -9.77 14.21
N GLY A 123 1.21 -10.32 13.09
CA GLY A 123 2.04 -10.48 11.89
C GLY A 123 2.50 -9.14 11.31
N VAL A 124 1.61 -8.15 11.24
CA VAL A 124 1.93 -6.80 10.77
C VAL A 124 2.91 -6.10 11.71
N LEU A 125 2.76 -6.25 13.02
CA LEU A 125 3.72 -5.73 14.01
C LEU A 125 5.12 -6.30 13.77
N LEU A 126 5.24 -7.63 13.65
CA LEU A 126 6.52 -8.29 13.37
C LEU A 126 7.12 -7.87 12.03
N GLY A 127 6.27 -7.76 10.99
CA GLY A 127 6.69 -7.28 9.67
C GLY A 127 7.21 -5.84 9.72
N ALA A 128 6.51 -4.95 10.41
CA ALA A 128 6.91 -3.55 10.57
C ALA A 128 8.23 -3.40 11.32
N LEU A 129 8.41 -4.16 12.41
CA LEU A 129 9.68 -4.22 13.14
C LEU A 129 10.81 -4.77 12.26
N GLY A 130 10.54 -5.78 11.45
CA GLY A 130 11.49 -6.32 10.48
C GLY A 130 11.88 -5.30 9.41
N THR A 131 10.91 -4.58 8.84
CA THR A 131 11.17 -3.50 7.88
C THR A 131 12.00 -2.38 8.49
N PHE A 132 11.70 -1.98 9.73
CA PHE A 132 12.48 -1.00 10.46
C PHE A 132 13.90 -1.50 10.78
N GLY A 133 14.05 -2.77 11.16
CA GLY A 133 15.38 -3.36 11.39
C GLY A 133 16.22 -3.41 10.12
N LEU A 134 15.62 -3.75 8.98
CA LEU A 134 16.30 -3.76 7.69
C LEU A 134 16.72 -2.36 7.24
N SER A 135 15.94 -1.33 7.55
CA SER A 135 16.30 0.05 7.15
C SER A 135 17.56 0.56 7.84
N LEU A 136 17.86 0.09 9.04
CA LEU A 136 19.10 0.42 9.77
C LEU A 136 20.36 -0.15 9.11
N GLY A 137 20.23 -1.21 8.31
CA GLY A 137 21.34 -1.89 7.65
C GLY A 137 21.61 -1.41 6.22
N LEU A 138 20.81 -0.46 5.70
CA LEU A 138 20.92 -0.01 4.32
C LEU A 138 21.97 1.11 4.17
N PRO A 139 22.75 1.12 3.07
CA PRO A 139 23.70 2.20 2.79
C PRO A 139 23.01 3.57 2.71
N GLU A 140 23.72 4.62 3.14
CA GLU A 140 23.23 6.02 3.15
C GLU A 140 22.81 6.55 1.76
N GLY A 141 23.24 5.88 0.67
CA GLY A 141 22.86 6.23 -0.70
C GLY A 141 21.46 5.80 -1.14
N ILE A 142 20.73 5.02 -0.32
CA ILE A 142 19.36 4.58 -0.63
C ILE A 142 18.38 5.48 0.14
N PRO A 143 17.65 6.39 -0.54
CA PRO A 143 16.76 7.33 0.13
C PRO A 143 15.48 6.63 0.59
N ILE A 144 15.48 6.10 1.80
CA ILE A 144 14.28 5.55 2.45
C ILE A 144 13.71 6.61 3.39
N GLN A 145 12.49 7.03 3.09
CA GLN A 145 11.76 7.97 3.92
C GLN A 145 10.53 7.30 4.51
N PHE A 146 10.51 7.19 5.84
CA PHE A 146 9.34 6.75 6.58
C PHE A 146 8.53 7.98 6.98
N THR A 147 7.50 8.29 6.21
CA THR A 147 6.51 9.29 6.64
C THR A 147 5.46 8.60 7.51
N GLY A 148 5.06 9.24 8.62
CA GLY A 148 4.04 8.68 9.51
C GLY A 148 2.73 8.38 8.80
N GLN A 149 2.36 9.21 7.81
CA GLN A 149 1.17 9.01 6.98
C GLN A 149 1.29 7.75 6.10
N ALA A 150 2.39 7.57 5.37
CA ALA A 150 2.57 6.40 4.50
C ALA A 150 2.65 5.10 5.32
N ALA A 151 3.35 5.13 6.45
CA ALA A 151 3.46 3.99 7.36
C ALA A 151 2.09 3.60 7.92
N THR A 152 1.30 4.57 8.38
CA THR A 152 -0.05 4.31 8.93
C THR A 152 -0.98 3.74 7.85
N MET A 153 -0.97 4.31 6.65
CA MET A 153 -1.76 3.80 5.52
C MET A 153 -1.38 2.36 5.14
N ALA A 154 -0.08 2.05 5.13
CA ALA A 154 0.41 0.70 4.84
C ALA A 154 -0.04 -0.30 5.92
N ILE A 155 0.13 0.04 7.20
CA ILE A 155 -0.28 -0.80 8.33
C ILE A 155 -1.79 -1.06 8.29
N LEU A 156 -2.61 -0.01 8.11
CA LEU A 156 -4.06 -0.16 8.01
C LEU A 156 -4.45 -1.07 6.84
N SER A 157 -3.84 -0.86 5.67
CA SER A 157 -4.09 -1.68 4.48
C SER A 157 -3.77 -3.15 4.76
N LEU A 158 -2.62 -3.44 5.38
CA LEU A 158 -2.20 -4.80 5.71
C LEU A 158 -3.08 -5.46 6.79
N VAL A 159 -3.53 -4.71 7.79
CA VAL A 159 -4.44 -5.24 8.82
C VAL A 159 -5.79 -5.61 8.22
N LEU A 160 -6.30 -4.81 7.28
CA LEU A 160 -7.57 -5.09 6.60
C LEU A 160 -7.53 -6.34 5.70
N ILE A 161 -6.35 -6.75 5.23
CA ILE A 161 -6.18 -7.98 4.44
C ILE A 161 -6.73 -9.21 5.18
N GLY A 162 -6.49 -9.31 6.50
CA GLY A 162 -6.91 -10.46 7.31
C GLY A 162 -8.42 -10.70 7.26
N PRO A 163 -9.24 -9.73 7.70
CA PRO A 163 -10.69 -9.83 7.62
C PRO A 163 -11.21 -10.01 6.19
N ILE A 164 -10.64 -9.31 5.20
CA ILE A 164 -11.07 -9.39 3.80
C ILE A 164 -10.81 -10.80 3.23
N GLY A 165 -9.61 -11.33 3.40
CA GLY A 165 -9.26 -12.68 2.94
C GLY A 165 -9.96 -13.78 3.73
N GLY A 166 -10.21 -13.54 5.03
CA GLY A 166 -10.83 -14.50 5.95
C GLY A 166 -12.35 -14.59 5.88
N LEU A 167 -13.04 -13.83 5.02
CA LEU A 167 -14.50 -13.88 4.88
C LEU A 167 -15.02 -15.30 4.61
N VAL A 168 -14.34 -16.04 3.73
CA VAL A 168 -14.68 -17.44 3.42
C VAL A 168 -14.52 -18.32 4.66
N SER A 169 -13.47 -18.09 5.45
CA SER A 169 -13.19 -18.82 6.69
C SER A 169 -14.29 -18.60 7.73
N VAL A 170 -14.77 -17.36 7.88
CA VAL A 170 -15.88 -17.03 8.78
C VAL A 170 -17.17 -17.74 8.34
N TRP A 171 -17.45 -17.74 7.03
CA TRP A 171 -18.61 -18.43 6.47
C TRP A 171 -18.58 -19.94 6.75
N LEU A 172 -17.44 -20.59 6.52
CA LEU A 172 -17.24 -22.02 6.82
C LEU A 172 -17.43 -22.34 8.31
N ALA A 173 -16.89 -21.49 9.20
CA ALA A 173 -17.02 -21.68 10.64
C ALA A 173 -18.46 -21.59 11.13
N VAL A 174 -19.23 -20.62 10.62
CA VAL A 174 -20.65 -20.44 11.00
C VAL A 174 -21.51 -21.59 10.46
N LYS A 175 -21.19 -22.10 9.27
CA LYS A 175 -21.94 -23.18 8.61
C LYS A 175 -21.59 -24.59 9.13
N ALA A 176 -20.57 -24.73 9.98
CA ALA A 176 -20.22 -26.03 10.59
C ALA A 176 -21.42 -26.65 11.30
N GLU A 177 -21.82 -27.87 10.89
CA GLU A 177 -22.98 -28.56 11.45
C GLU A 177 -22.61 -29.47 12.61
N PRO A 178 -23.41 -29.53 13.68
CA PRO A 178 -23.18 -30.44 14.82
C PRO A 178 -23.20 -31.92 14.43
N LEU A 179 -24.01 -32.28 13.43
CA LEU A 179 -24.25 -33.67 13.02
C LEU A 179 -23.02 -34.30 12.35
N MET A 180 -22.24 -33.53 11.58
CA MET A 180 -20.97 -34.00 11.00
C MET A 180 -19.90 -34.27 12.08
N ALA A 181 -19.94 -33.57 13.20
CA ALA A 181 -18.97 -33.72 14.29
C ALA A 181 -19.20 -34.97 15.15
N LEU A 182 -20.42 -35.53 15.14
CA LEU A 182 -20.78 -36.75 15.87
C LEU A 182 -20.61 -38.03 15.03
N GLY A 183 -20.17 -37.93 13.78
CA GLY A 183 -20.00 -39.08 12.88
C GLY A 183 -21.33 -39.73 12.47
N LEU A 184 -22.46 -39.03 12.61
CA LEU A 184 -23.81 -39.55 12.31
C LEU A 184 -24.27 -39.25 10.88
N SER A 185 -23.41 -38.72 10.02
CA SER A 185 -23.65 -38.61 8.59
C SER A 185 -22.83 -39.67 7.84
N SER A 186 -23.46 -40.84 7.65
CA SER A 186 -23.10 -41.78 6.59
C SER A 186 -23.49 -41.23 5.22
#